data_AF-A0A6I2U984-F1
#
_entry.id   AF-A0A6I2U984-F1
#
_cell.length_a   1.000
_cell.length_b   1.000
_cell.length_c   1.000
_cell.angle_alpha   90.00
_cell.angle_beta   90.00
_cell.angle_gamma   90.00
#
_symmetry.space_group_name_H-M   'P 1'
#
loop_
_entity.id
_entity.type
_entity.pdbx_description
1 polymer ?
#
loop_
_entity_poly.entity_id
_entity_poly.type
_entity_poly.pdbx_seq_one_letter_code
_entity_poly.pdbx_strand_id
1 'polypeptide(L)' 'MITKELLDEINALARKQRSTGLTDEEKIRQNQLRKKYLAGFRKNMKNILDRIEIVDEIPDSKLN' A
#
# COMPACT_ATOMS: atom_id res chain seq x y z
N MET A 1 6.00 -4.98 -9.00
CA MET A 1 4.90 -4.10 -9.45
C MET A 1 3.63 -4.55 -8.74
N ILE A 2 2.82 -3.63 -8.23
CA ILE A 2 1.49 -3.98 -7.68
C ILE A 2 0.58 -4.17 -8.89
N THR A 3 0.01 -5.37 -9.04
CA THR A 3 -0.95 -5.66 -10.12
C THR A 3 -2.35 -5.81 -9.53
N LYS A 4 -3.36 -5.67 -10.38
CA LYS A 4 -4.75 -5.81 -9.97
C LYS A 4 -5.03 -7.23 -9.48
N GLU A 5 -4.45 -8.23 -10.13
CA GLU A 5 -4.59 -9.64 -9.78
C GLU A 5 -4.03 -9.93 -8.38
N LEU A 6 -2.88 -9.34 -8.01
CA LEU A 6 -2.31 -9.47 -6.67
C LEU A 6 -3.26 -8.93 -5.60
N LEU A 7 -3.88 -7.77 -5.86
CA LEU A 7 -4.84 -7.17 -4.94
C LEU A 7 -6.12 -8.00 -4.83
N ASP A 8 -6.62 -8.52 -5.95
CA ASP A 8 -7.81 -9.35 -6.02
C ASP A 8 -7.62 -10.67 -5.27
N GLU A 9 -6.46 -11.32 -5.38
CA GLU A 9 -6.11 -12.52 -4.61
C GLU A 9 -6.07 -12.23 -3.10
N ILE A 10 -5.46 -11.12 -2.68
CA ILE A 10 -5.42 -10.70 -1.27
C ILE A 10 -6.84 -10.48 -0.74
N ASN A 11 -7.70 -9.82 -1.53
CA ASN A 11 -9.09 -9.55 -1.16
C ASN A 11 -9.93 -10.82 -1.09
N ALA A 12 -9.73 -11.76 -2.02
CA ALA A 12 -10.41 -13.06 -2.00
C ALA A 12 -10.06 -13.85 -0.72
N LEU A 13 -8.77 -13.93 -0.38
CA LEU A 13 -8.32 -14.58 0.86
C LEU A 13 -8.83 -13.85 2.11
N ALA A 14 -8.85 -12.51 2.10
CA ALA A 14 -9.39 -11.73 3.22
C ALA A 14 -10.90 -11.95 3.41
N ARG A 15 -11.67 -12.06 2.32
CA ARG A 15 -13.10 -12.40 2.40
C ARG A 15 -13.31 -13.80 2.97
N LYS A 16 -12.55 -14.78 2.48
CA LYS A 16 -12.60 -16.17 2.99
C LYS A 16 -12.24 -16.25 4.48
N GLN A 17 -11.21 -15.51 4.89
CA GLN A 17 -10.81 -15.40 6.30
C GLN A 17 -11.95 -14.91 7.19
N ARG A 18 -12.74 -13.95 6.73
CA ARG A 18 -13.87 -13.37 7.47
C ARG A 18 -15.10 -14.28 7.49
N SER A 19 -15.30 -15.11 6.47
CA SER A 19 -16.48 -15.98 6.37
C SER A 19 -16.28 -17.33 7.06
N THR A 20 -15.32 -18.11 6.59
CA THR A 20 -15.13 -19.52 6.98
C THR A 20 -13.78 -19.75 7.68
N GLY A 21 -12.93 -18.72 7.71
CA GLY A 21 -11.53 -18.87 8.11
C GLY A 21 -10.64 -19.34 6.96
N LEU A 22 -9.32 -19.28 7.20
CA LEU A 22 -8.29 -19.73 6.27
C LEU A 22 -7.64 -21.01 6.78
N THR A 23 -7.31 -21.92 5.87
CA THR A 23 -6.39 -23.02 6.17
C THR A 23 -4.98 -22.47 6.41
N ASP A 24 -4.09 -23.28 6.99
CA ASP A 24 -2.73 -22.82 7.28
C ASP A 24 -1.92 -22.53 6.01
N GLU A 25 -2.13 -23.31 4.95
CA GLU A 25 -1.57 -23.03 3.62
C GLU A 25 -2.05 -21.69 3.06
N GLU A 26 -3.33 -21.38 3.22
CA GLU A 26 -3.91 -20.12 2.76
C GLU A 26 -3.41 -18.93 3.58
N LYS A 27 -3.21 -19.09 4.89
CA LYS A 27 -2.57 -18.06 5.73
C LYS A 27 -1.14 -17.79 5.26
N ILE A 28 -0.38 -18.83 4.94
CA ILE A 28 0.98 -18.69 4.40
C ILE A 28 0.94 -17.93 3.08
N ARG A 29 0.05 -18.33 2.16
CA ARG A 29 -0.13 -17.66 0.87
C ARG A 29 -0.55 -16.19 1.04
N GLN A 30 -1.53 -15.90 1.91
CA GLN A 30 -1.97 -14.55 2.20
C GLN A 30 -0.81 -13.67 2.72
N ASN A 31 0.01 -14.22 3.62
CA ASN A 31 1.18 -13.52 4.15
C ASN A 31 2.24 -13.24 3.08
N GLN A 32 2.51 -14.19 2.19
CA GLN A 32 3.43 -14.01 1.06
C GLN A 32 2.94 -12.91 0.10
N LEU A 33 1.66 -12.94 -0.26
CA LEU A 33 1.04 -11.94 -1.14
C LEU A 33 1.08 -10.55 -0.51
N ARG A 34 0.76 -10.44 0.79
CA ARG A 34 0.85 -9.17 1.54
C ARG A 34 2.26 -8.61 1.59
N LYS A 35 3.29 -9.46 1.80
CA LYS A 35 4.69 -9.02 1.77
C LYS A 35 5.06 -8.47 0.39
N LYS A 36 4.65 -9.14 -0.70
CA LYS A 36 4.87 -8.68 -2.07
C LYS A 36 4.19 -7.33 -2.35
N TYR A 37 2.95 -7.17 -1.90
CA TYR A 37 2.21 -5.91 -1.99
C TYR A 37 2.93 -4.78 -1.25
N LEU A 38 3.30 -5.00 0.02
CA LEU A 38 3.96 -3.99 0.86
C LEU A 38 5.31 -3.56 0.28
N ALA A 39 6.09 -4.48 -0.29
CA ALA A 39 7.35 -4.13 -0.94
C ALA A 39 7.13 -3.19 -2.14
N GLY A 40 6.12 -3.47 -2.98
CA GLY A 40 5.73 -2.60 -4.08
C GLY A 40 5.19 -1.25 -3.59
N PHE A 41 4.37 -1.27 -2.55
CA PHE A 41 3.75 -0.08 -1.97
C PHE A 41 4.81 0.86 -1.37
N ARG A 42 5.76 0.33 -0.59
CA ARG A 42 6.87 1.12 0.00
C ARG A 42 7.73 1.77 -1.08
N LYS A 43 8.03 1.04 -2.17
CA LYS A 43 8.76 1.61 -3.31
C LYS A 43 7.99 2.79 -3.94
N ASN A 44 6.69 2.63 -4.15
CA ASN A 44 5.86 3.70 -4.69
C ASN A 44 5.75 4.89 -3.74
N MET A 45 5.57 4.64 -2.44
CA MET A 45 5.49 5.67 -1.41
C MET A 45 6.79 6.47 -1.31
N LYS A 46 7.96 5.83 -1.39
CA LYS A 46 9.25 6.53 -1.45
C LYS A 46 9.30 7.50 -2.64
N ASN A 47 8.90 7.04 -3.83
CA ASN A 47 8.86 7.90 -5.01
C ASN A 47 7.88 9.09 -4.86
N ILE A 48 6.79 8.91 -4.11
CA ILE A 48 5.85 10.00 -3.81
C ILE A 48 6.52 11.00 -2.88
N LEU A 49 7.13 10.54 -1.78
CA LEU A 49 7.84 11.40 -0.83
C LEU A 49 8.97 12.19 -1.49
N ASP A 50 9.74 11.57 -2.39
CA ASP A 50 10.82 12.23 -3.14
C ASP A 50 10.30 13.38 -4.05
N ARG A 51 9.00 13.42 -4.35
CA ARG A 51 8.35 14.48 -5.14
C ARG A 51 7.63 15.53 -4.30
N ILE A 52 7.56 15.35 -2.97
CA ILE A 52 6.95 16.35 -2.10
C ILE A 52 7.94 17.50 -1.94
N GLU A 53 7.52 18.68 -2.38
CA GLU A 53 8.23 19.94 -2.17
C GLU A 53 7.51 20.73 -1.08
N ILE A 54 8.27 21.28 -0.12
CA ILE A 54 7.75 22.18 0.90
C ILE A 54 7.71 23.57 0.28
N VAL A 55 6.52 24.04 -0.04
CA VAL A 55 6.30 25.38 -0.58
C VAL A 55 6.04 26.33 0.60
N ASP A 56 7.10 26.91 1.16
CA ASP A 56 6.99 28.06 2.05
C ASP A 56 6.73 29.31 1.21
N GLU A 57 5.47 29.51 0.81
CA GLU A 57 4.99 30.80 0.31
C GLU A 57 4.18 31.47 1.42
N ILE A 58 4.87 32.16 2.33
CA ILE A 58 4.28 33.35 2.95
C ILE A 58 4.74 34.52 2.05
N PRO A 59 3.85 35.12 1.25
CA PRO A 59 4.21 36.30 0.49
C PRO A 59 4.60 37.40 1.48
N ASP A 60 5.85 37.84 1.40
CA ASP A 60 6.43 38.93 2.21
C ASP A 60 5.75 40.29 1.95
N SER A 61 4.71 40.34 1.09
CA SER A 61 3.99 41.54 0.70
C SER A 61 2.89 41.99 1.67
N LYS A 62 2.82 41.42 2.88
CA LYS A 62 1.85 41.81 3.93
C LYS A 62 2.48 42.27 5.25
N LEU A 63 3.76 42.65 5.25
CA LEU A 63 4.38 43.33 6.39
C LEU A 63 4.92 44.70 5.95
N ASN A 64 4.08 45.72 6.21
CA ASN A 64 4.33 47.17 6.23
C ASN A 64 4.23 47.94 4.91
#